data_AF-X1VWB0-F1
#
_entry.id   AF-X1VWB0-F1
#
_cell.length_a   1.000
_cell.length_b   1.000
_cell.length_c   1.000
_cell.angle_alpha   90.00
_cell.angle_beta   90.00
_cell.angle_gamma   90.00
#
_symmetry.space_group_name_H-M   'P 1'
#
loop_
_entity.id
_entity.type
_entity.pdbx_description
1 polymer ?
#
loop_
_entity_poly.entity_id
_entity_poly.type
_entity_poly.pdbx_seq_one_letter_code
_entity_poly.pdbx_strand_id
1 'polypeptide(L)'
;MSEANLTRSMSRKACSPDNAACEGFFGRLKNELFYPRDWKSVTIEQFIGVVDDYIRWYNEKRIKISLGALSPIEYRVSLGLAA
;
A
#
# COMPACT_ATOMS: atom_id res chain seq x y z
N MET A 1 4.90 -13.83 15.80
CA MET A 1 6.10 -13.00 15.56
C MET A 1 7.36 -13.70 16.06
N SER A 2 7.38 -14.25 17.28
CA SER A 2 8.46 -15.16 17.71
C SER A 2 8.57 -16.40 16.81
N GLU A 3 7.44 -17.07 16.53
CA GLU A 3 7.38 -18.25 15.63
C GLU A 3 7.81 -17.95 14.19
N ALA A 4 7.72 -16.69 13.76
CA ALA A 4 8.10 -16.25 12.42
C ALA A 4 9.47 -15.55 12.38
N ASN A 5 10.21 -15.52 13.50
CA ASN A 5 11.47 -14.80 13.66
C ASN A 5 11.43 -13.32 13.21
N LEU A 6 10.30 -12.65 13.46
CA LEU A 6 10.12 -11.23 13.16
C LEU A 6 10.26 -10.37 14.42
N THR A 7 11.23 -9.45 14.41
CA THR A 7 11.41 -8.45 15.47
C THR A 7 10.30 -7.40 15.40
N ARG A 8 9.54 -7.26 16.49
CA ARG A 8 8.57 -6.18 16.64
C ARG A 8 9.28 -4.85 16.77
N SER A 9 8.95 -3.90 15.90
CA SER A 9 9.32 -2.50 16.04
C SER A 9 8.06 -1.66 16.23
N MET A 10 8.03 -0.85 17.29
CA MET A 10 6.95 0.09 17.57
C MET A 10 7.54 1.50 17.54
N SER A 11 6.81 2.44 16.93
CA SER A 11 7.19 3.85 16.93
C SER A 11 7.23 4.41 18.35
N ARG A 12 8.03 5.46 18.56
CA ARG A 12 7.93 6.23 19.81
C ARG A 12 6.53 6.84 19.92
N LYS A 13 6.02 6.97 21.15
CA LYS A 13 4.74 7.64 21.40
C LYS A 13 4.78 9.05 20.79
N ALA A 14 3.73 9.40 20.03
CA ALA A 14 3.61 10.67 19.30
C ALA A 14 4.67 10.91 18.20
N CYS A 15 5.30 9.86 17.66
CA CYS A 15 6.21 9.96 16.51
C CYS A 15 5.47 9.59 15.20
N SER A 16 4.83 10.56 14.56
CA SER A 16 4.13 10.36 13.27
C SER A 16 5.02 10.00 12.07
N PRO A 17 6.32 10.40 11.98
CA PRO A 17 7.15 10.05 10.82
C PRO A 17 7.27 8.54 10.57
N ASP A 18 7.26 7.74 11.63
CA ASP A 18 7.38 6.27 11.54
C ASP A 18 6.18 5.65 10.80
N ASN A 19 5.02 6.31 10.79
CA ASN A 19 3.80 5.86 10.12
C ASN A 19 3.52 6.60 8.79
N ALA A 20 4.27 7.67 8.49
CA ALA A 20 3.97 8.58 7.39
C ALA A 20 3.89 7.89 6.02
N ALA A 21 4.72 6.86 5.78
CA ALA A 21 4.68 6.09 4.54
C ALA A 21 3.36 5.32 4.37
N CYS A 22 2.87 4.68 5.44
CA CYS A 22 1.58 3.99 5.47
C CYS A 22 0.42 4.97 5.33
N GLU A 23 0.46 6.10 6.04
CA GLU A 23 -0.55 7.16 5.92
C GLU A 23 -0.65 7.70 4.49
N GLY A 24 0.50 7.91 3.84
CA GLY A 24 0.54 8.32 2.43
C GLY A 24 -0.11 7.31 1.48
N PHE A 25 0.08 6.01 1.73
CA PHE A 25 -0.59 4.97 0.96
C PHE A 25 -2.10 4.98 1.20
N PHE A 26 -2.55 4.98 2.45
CA PHE A 26 -3.98 4.99 2.77
C PHE A 26 -4.69 6.24 2.27
N GLY A 27 -4.03 7.40 2.30
CA GLY A 27 -4.55 8.63 1.72
C GLY A 27 -4.81 8.49 0.21
N ARG A 28 -3.85 7.91 -0.53
CA ARG A 28 -4.01 7.65 -1.97
C ARG A 28 -5.12 6.64 -2.25
N LEU A 29 -5.14 5.52 -1.53
CA LEU A 29 -6.20 4.51 -1.67
C LEU A 29 -7.57 5.15 -1.48
N LYS A 30 -7.78 5.96 -0.42
CA LYS A 30 -9.08 6.60 -0.21
C LYS A 30 -9.42 7.61 -1.31
N ASN A 31 -8.46 8.45 -1.71
CA ASN A 31 -8.70 9.48 -2.72
C ASN A 31 -8.93 8.93 -4.13
N GLU A 32 -8.22 7.88 -4.52
CA GLU A 32 -8.24 7.33 -5.88
C GLU A 32 -9.28 6.20 -6.02
N LEU A 33 -9.50 5.43 -4.94
CA LEU A 33 -10.42 4.29 -4.93
C LEU A 33 -11.76 4.62 -4.26
N PHE A 34 -11.72 5.05 -3.00
CA PHE A 34 -12.90 5.05 -2.15
C PHE A 34 -13.84 6.23 -2.39
N TYR A 35 -13.35 7.46 -2.27
CA TYR A 35 -14.17 8.67 -2.35
C TYR A 35 -14.88 8.93 -3.69
N PRO A 36 -14.34 8.56 -4.88
CA PRO A 36 -15.02 8.84 -6.14
C PRO A 36 -16.12 7.84 -6.50
N ARG A 37 -16.43 6.85 -5.66
CA ARG A 37 -17.38 5.76 -5.95
C ARG A 37 -18.52 5.74 -4.91
N ASP A 38 -19.72 5.37 -5.33
CA ASP A 38 -20.83 5.01 -4.41
C ASP A 38 -20.77 3.50 -4.13
N TRP A 39 -20.86 3.14 -2.86
CA TRP A 39 -20.72 1.76 -2.36
C TRP A 39 -22.03 1.19 -1.82
N LYS A 40 -23.14 1.94 -1.85
CA LYS A 40 -24.43 1.51 -1.24
C LYS A 40 -24.97 0.18 -1.77
N SER A 41 -24.69 -0.15 -3.03
CA SER A 41 -25.14 -1.39 -3.68
C SER A 41 -24.05 -2.46 -3.79
N VAL A 42 -22.87 -2.21 -3.24
CA VAL A 42 -21.70 -3.09 -3.35
C VAL A 42 -21.63 -3.96 -2.09
N THR A 43 -21.51 -5.29 -2.26
CA THR A 43 -21.31 -6.18 -1.11
C THR A 43 -19.90 -6.07 -0.57
N ILE A 44 -19.68 -6.56 0.66
CA ILE A 44 -18.34 -6.53 1.27
C ILE A 44 -17.34 -7.37 0.45
N GLU A 45 -17.77 -8.50 -0.10
CA GLU A 45 -16.92 -9.37 -0.92
C GLU A 45 -16.47 -8.67 -2.19
N GLN A 46 -17.40 -7.95 -2.85
CA GLN A 46 -17.08 -7.14 -4.03
C GLN A 46 -16.13 -6.00 -3.66
N PHE A 47 -16.36 -5.32 -2.54
CA PHE A 47 -15.48 -4.26 -2.06
C PHE A 47 -14.06 -4.77 -1.79
N ILE A 48 -13.93 -5.94 -1.14
CA ILE A 48 -12.64 -6.59 -0.90
C ILE A 48 -11.92 -6.87 -2.22
N GLY A 49 -12.63 -7.40 -3.23
CA GLY A 49 -12.04 -7.64 -4.55
C GLY A 49 -11.51 -6.36 -5.20
N VAL A 50 -12.29 -5.27 -5.14
CA VAL A 50 -11.87 -3.98 -5.69
C VAL A 50 -10.66 -3.40 -4.96
N VAL A 51 -10.57 -3.59 -3.63
CA VAL A 51 -9.40 -3.20 -2.85
C VAL A 51 -8.16 -4.05 -3.21
N ASP A 52 -8.31 -5.36 -3.38
CA ASP A 52 -7.23 -6.27 -3.81
C ASP A 52 -6.67 -5.85 -5.17
N ASP A 53 -7.55 -5.63 -6.15
CA ASP A 53 -7.19 -5.19 -7.50
C ASP A 53 -6.40 -3.88 -7.48
N TYR A 54 -6.82 -2.92 -6.65
CA TYR A 54 -6.11 -1.67 -6.49
C TYR A 54 -4.74 -1.85 -5.84
N ILE A 55 -4.61 -2.71 -4.83
CA ILE A 55 -3.33 -3.00 -4.18
C ILE A 55 -2.36 -3.65 -5.18
N ARG A 56 -2.83 -4.61 -5.98
CA ARG A 56 -2.03 -5.23 -7.06
C ARG A 56 -1.59 -4.18 -8.07
N TRP A 57 -2.52 -3.37 -8.60
CA TRP A 57 -2.17 -2.29 -9.51
C TRP A 57 -1.16 -1.30 -8.91
N TYR A 58 -1.37 -0.90 -7.65
CA TYR A 58 -0.50 0.03 -6.94
C TYR A 58 0.94 -0.51 -6.84
N ASN A 59 1.09 -1.80 -6.54
CA ASN A 59 2.41 -2.42 -6.37
C ASN A 59 3.09 -2.78 -7.69
N GLU A 60 2.33 -3.25 -8.67
CA GLU A 60 2.87 -3.88 -9.89
C GLU A 60 2.95 -2.91 -11.07
N LYS A 61 2.05 -1.92 -11.15
CA LYS A 61 1.84 -1.12 -12.36
C LYS A 61 1.94 0.39 -12.15
N ARG A 62 1.81 0.87 -10.92
CA ARG A 62 1.78 2.31 -10.64
C ARG A 62 3.14 2.95 -10.90
N ILE A 63 3.21 3.81 -11.91
CA ILE A 63 4.38 4.64 -12.17
C ILE A 63 4.58 5.63 -11.02
N LYS A 64 5.75 5.57 -10.37
CA LYS A 64 6.13 6.51 -9.32
C LYS A 64 7.41 7.24 -9.74
N ILE A 65 7.27 8.52 -10.07
CA ILE A 65 8.39 9.36 -10.53
C ILE A 65 9.54 9.38 -9.52
N SER A 66 9.23 9.42 -8.22
CA SER A 66 10.25 9.37 -7.16
C SER A 66 11.01 8.04 -7.09
N LEU A 67 10.58 7.00 -7.81
CA LEU A 67 11.24 5.70 -7.94
C LEU A 67 11.89 5.53 -9.33
N GLY A 68 12.17 6.63 -10.04
CA GLY A 68 12.71 6.56 -11.40
C GLY A 68 11.67 6.12 -12.44
N ALA A 69 10.40 6.50 -12.23
CA ALA A 69 9.26 6.09 -13.06
C ALA A 69 9.00 4.57 -13.10
N LEU A 70 9.50 3.83 -12.12
CA LEU A 70 9.22 2.41 -11.92
C LEU A 70 7.99 2.20 -11.02
N SER A 71 7.38 1.03 -11.13
CA SER A 71 6.45 0.53 -10.13
C SER A 71 7.16 0.15 -8.83
N PRO A 72 6.45 0.08 -7.69
CA PRO A 72 7.05 -0.36 -6.43
C PRO A 72 7.76 -1.71 -6.53
N ILE A 73 7.19 -2.70 -7.24
CA ILE A 73 7.83 -4.00 -7.41
C ILE A 73 9.07 -3.91 -8.30
N GLU A 74 9.00 -3.18 -9.42
CA GLU A 74 10.14 -2.98 -10.33
C GLU A 74 11.30 -2.28 -9.64
N TYR A 75 11.00 -1.26 -8.83
CA TYR A 75 12.00 -0.58 -8.03
C TYR A 75 12.67 -1.53 -7.03
N ARG A 76 11.89 -2.39 -6.35
CA ARG A 76 12.46 -3.40 -5.44
C ARG A 76 13.33 -4.42 -6.17
N VAL A 77 12.92 -4.86 -7.36
CA VAL A 77 13.70 -5.75 -8.23
C VAL A 77 15.03 -5.08 -8.62
N SER A 78 15.01 -3.81 -9.01
CA SER A 78 16.24 -3.07 -9.37
C SER A 78 17.23 -2.93 -8.21
N LEU A 79 16.75 -3.03 -6.96
CA LEU A 79 17.57 -3.00 -5.75
C LEU A 79 18.01 -4.40 -5.29
N GLY A 80 17.58 -5.48 -5.95
CA GLY A 80 17.82 -6.85 -5.49
C GLY A 80 17.07 -7.20 -4.20
N LEU A 81 15.99 -6.47 -3.88
CA LEU A 81 15.18 -6.63 -2.65
C LEU A 81 13.84 -7.34 -2.90
N ALA A 82 13.60 -7.79 -4.13
CA ALA A 82 12.47 -8.66 -4.44
C ALA A 82 12.85 -10.11 -4.06
N ALA A 83 11.96 -10.75 -3.29
CA ALA A 83 12.07 -12.16 -2.92
C ALA A 83 11.62 -13.06 -4.08
#